data_AF-A0A3G9G7F5-F1
#
_entry.id   AF-A0A3G9G7F5-F1
#
_cell.length_a   1.000
_cell.length_b   1.000
_cell.length_c   1.000
_cell.angle_alpha   90.00
_cell.angle_beta   90.00
_cell.angle_gamma   90.00
#
_symmetry.space_group_name_H-M   'P 1'
#
loop_
_entity.id
_entity.type
_entity.pdbx_description
1 polymer ?
#
loop_
_entity_poly.entity_id
_entity_poly.type
_entity_poly.pdbx_seq_one_letter_code
_entity_poly.pdbx_strand_id
1 'polypeptide(L)' 'MNYSNDKYEQIITFFNNGPDRVTLNKIVLNEQQNDPKCAIKIFKTIEANSYETVVADDCGKISKASVETDIGSFNSVFNN' A
#
# COMPACT_ATOMS: atom_id res chain seq x y z
N MET A 1 28.78 3.51 -17.64
CA MET A 1 27.74 2.64 -17.04
C MET A 1 26.82 3.56 -16.27
N ASN A 2 25.63 3.86 -16.81
CA ASN A 2 24.64 4.67 -16.09
C ASN A 2 23.95 3.75 -15.07
N TYR A 3 24.31 3.89 -13.80
CA TYR A 3 23.51 3.35 -12.72
C TYR A 3 22.33 4.30 -12.53
N SER A 4 21.22 4.01 -13.22
CA SER A 4 19.93 4.62 -12.88
C SER A 4 19.53 4.04 -11.53
N ASN A 5 19.84 4.77 -10.46
CA ASN A 5 19.35 4.49 -9.12
C ASN A 5 17.92 5.02 -9.04
N ASP A 6 17.03 4.48 -9.88
CA ASP A 6 15.62 4.83 -9.87
C ASP A 6 15.01 4.25 -8.60
N LYS A 7 15.07 5.04 -7.52
CA LYS A 7 14.24 4.81 -6.35
C LYS A 7 12.80 4.97 -6.83
N TYR A 8 12.11 3.86 -7.05
CA TYR A 8 10.68 3.86 -7.32
C TYR A 8 9.94 4.17 -6.01
N GLU A 9 9.83 5.45 -5.68
CA GLU A 9 8.90 5.92 -4.65
C GLU A 9 7.50 5.92 -5.26
N GLN A 10 6.57 5.18 -4.66
CA GLN A 10 5.18 5.15 -5.07
C GLN A 10 4.27 5.61 -3.95
N ILE A 11 3.45 6.61 -4.26
CA ILE A 11 2.47 7.17 -3.34
C ILE A 11 1.15 6.41 -3.55
N ILE A 12 0.70 5.73 -2.51
CA ILE A 12 -0.58 5.02 -2.49
C ILE A 12 -1.54 5.81 -1.62
N THR A 13 -2.69 6.16 -2.17
CA THR A 13 -3.74 6.88 -1.44
C THR A 13 -4.88 5.92 -1.12
N PHE A 14 -5.21 5.84 0.17
CA PHE A 14 -6.35 5.08 0.67
C PHE A 14 -7.48 6.04 1.00
N PHE A 15 -8.68 5.74 0.53
CA PHE A 15 -9.86 6.55 0.83
C PHE A 15 -10.89 5.72 1.58
N ASN A 16 -11.25 6.16 2.78
CA ASN A 16 -12.29 5.55 3.59
C ASN A 16 -13.63 6.21 3.29
N ASN A 17 -14.41 5.56 2.41
CA ASN A 17 -15.80 5.94 2.11
C ASN A 17 -16.82 5.43 3.13
N GLY A 18 -16.35 4.75 4.18
CA GLY A 18 -17.19 4.18 5.21
C GLY A 18 -17.65 5.22 6.25
N PRO A 19 -18.71 4.90 7.01
CA PRO A 19 -19.19 5.74 8.10
C PRO A 19 -18.28 5.68 9.34
N ASP A 20 -17.47 4.63 9.47
CA ASP A 20 -16.60 4.37 10.62
C ASP A 20 -15.12 4.53 10.24
N ARG A 21 -14.26 4.75 11.25
CA ARG A 21 -12.79 4.75 11.05
C ARG A 21 -12.30 3.35 10.67
N VAL A 22 -11.21 3.29 9.90
CA VAL A 22 -10.56 2.04 9.50
C VAL A 22 -9.07 2.11 9.84
N THR A 23 -8.55 1.07 10.48
CA THR A 23 -7.13 0.95 10.76
C THR A 23 -6.46 0.09 9.70
N LEU A 24 -5.55 0.68 8.93
CA LEU A 24 -4.61 -0.07 8.11
C LEU A 24 -3.61 -0.76 9.05
N ASN A 25 -3.43 -2.08 8.89
CA ASN A 25 -2.48 -2.89 9.66
C ASN A 25 -1.25 -3.27 8.82
N LYS A 26 -1.47 -3.61 7.55
CA LYS A 26 -0.42 -4.11 6.67
C LYS A 26 -0.77 -3.86 5.20
N ILE A 27 0.25 -3.55 4.41
CA ILE A 27 0.15 -3.46 2.96
C ILE A 27 1.22 -4.35 2.34
N VAL A 28 0.82 -5.21 1.40
CA VAL A 28 1.71 -6.09 0.64
C VAL A 28 1.58 -5.71 -0.82
N LEU A 29 2.68 -5.30 -1.43
CA LEU A 29 2.76 -4.89 -2.83
C LEU A 29 3.35 -6.02 -3.67
N ASN A 30 2.90 -6.11 -4.92
CA ASN A 30 3.42 -6.99 -5.96
C ASN A 30 3.35 -8.51 -5.74
N GLU A 31 2.58 -9.02 -4.76
CA GLU A 31 2.37 -10.47 -4.50
C GLU A 31 3.63 -11.37 -4.49
N GLN A 32 4.84 -10.81 -4.50
CA GLN A 32 6.02 -11.54 -4.07
C GLN A 32 5.96 -11.57 -2.55
N GLN A 33 5.18 -12.52 -2.02
CA GLN A 33 4.95 -12.73 -0.57
C GLN A 33 6.24 -12.83 0.26
N ASN A 34 7.40 -12.97 -0.39
CA ASN A 34 8.72 -13.13 0.22
C ASN A 34 9.71 -12.00 -0.08
N ASP A 35 9.31 -10.88 -0.72
CA ASP A 35 10.14 -9.68 -0.71
C ASP A 35 9.79 -8.82 0.52
N PRO A 36 10.60 -8.84 1.59
CA PRO A 36 10.35 -8.05 2.78
C PRO A 36 10.33 -6.54 2.52
N LYS A 37 10.87 -6.07 1.39
CA LYS A 37 10.79 -4.67 0.97
C LYS A 37 9.37 -4.27 0.56
N CYS A 38 8.57 -5.23 0.09
CA CYS A 38 7.20 -5.00 -0.36
C CYS A 38 6.10 -5.40 0.59
N ALA A 39 6.47 -5.82 1.80
CA ALA A 39 5.54 -5.98 2.91
C ALA A 39 5.72 -4.81 3.89
N ILE A 40 4.94 -3.74 3.70
CA ILE A 40 5.00 -2.54 4.52
C ILE A 40 4.01 -2.68 5.66
N LYS A 41 4.52 -2.76 6.89
CA LYS A 41 3.69 -2.64 8.10
C LYS A 41 3.36 -1.16 8.29
N ILE A 42 2.10 -0.81 8.11
CA ILE A 42 1.60 0.54 8.25
C ILE A 42 0.50 0.45 9.29
N PHE A 43 0.71 1.11 10.43
CA PHE A 43 -0.30 1.28 11.47
C PHE A 43 -0.85 2.69 11.34
N LYS A 44 -1.69 2.92 10.33
CA LYS A 44 -2.34 4.21 10.10
C LYS A 44 -3.84 4.05 10.19
N THR A 45 -4.50 4.97 10.88
CA THR A 45 -5.95 5.02 10.96
C THR A 45 -6.46 6.05 9.97
N ILE A 46 -7.45 5.68 9.17
CA ILE A 46 -8.16 6.55 8.24
C ILE A 46 -9.54 6.82 8.85
N GLU A 47 -9.77 8.06 9.25
CA GLU A 47 -11.07 8.48 9.77
C GLU A 47 -12.17 8.37 8.68
N ALA A 48 -13.43 8.38 9.10
CA ALA A 48 -14.57 8.30 8.19
C ALA A 48 -14.54 9.45 7.15
N ASN A 49 -14.86 9.14 5.89
CA ASN A 49 -14.85 10.07 4.76
C ASN A 49 -13.51 10.81 4.56
N SER A 50 -12.41 10.22 5.01
CA SER A 50 -11.06 10.80 4.91
C SER A 50 -10.14 9.93 4.07
N TYR A 51 -9.01 10.49 3.65
CA TYR A 51 -7.96 9.76 2.94
C TYR A 51 -6.66 9.82 3.71
N GLU A 52 -5.81 8.82 3.48
CA GLU A 52 -4.46 8.75 4.03
C GLU A 52 -3.50 8.28 2.93
N THR A 53 -2.29 8.83 2.95
CA THR A 53 -1.25 8.46 1.99
C THR A 53 -0.17 7.62 2.65
N VAL A 54 0.31 6.65 1.89
CA VAL A 54 1.43 5.78 2.24
C VAL A 54 2.44 5.88 1.14
N VAL A 55 3.70 6.07 1.51
CA VAL A 55 4.82 5.99 0.59
C VAL A 55 5.39 4.58 0.67
N ALA A 56 5.50 3.94 -0.50
CA ALA A 56 6.13 2.66 -0.68
C ALA A 56 7.42 2.85 -1.48
N ASP A 57 8.55 2.57 -0.84
CA ASP A 57 9.87 2.71 -1.46
C ASP A 57 10.38 1.36 -1.95
N ASP A 58 11.09 1.38 -3.08
CA ASP A 58 11.95 0.27 -3.52
C ASP A 58 11.20 -1.04 -3.87
N CYS A 59 9.90 -0.95 -4.22
CA CYS A 59 9.09 -2.11 -4.64
C CYS A 59 9.03 -2.39 -6.14
N GLY A 60 9.80 -1.64 -6.92
CA GLY A 60 9.66 -1.63 -8.38
C GLY A 60 8.25 -1.24 -8.82
N LYS A 61 7.92 -1.49 -10.09
CA LYS A 61 6.59 -1.17 -10.66
C LYS A 61 5.48 -1.95 -9.93
N ILE A 62 4.49 -1.27 -9.34
CA ILE A 62 3.37 -1.94 -8.66
C ILE A 62 2.36 -2.47 -9.70
N SER A 63 1.93 -3.71 -9.52
CA SER A 63 0.92 -4.40 -10.33
C SER A 63 -0.23 -4.96 -9.47
N LYS A 64 0.02 -5.19 -8.18
CA LYS A 64 -0.96 -5.68 -7.20
C LYS A 64 -0.70 -5.10 -5.83
N ALA A 65 -1.76 -4.93 -5.03
CA ALA A 65 -1.68 -4.64 -3.61
C ALA A 65 -2.68 -5.49 -2.83
N SER A 66 -2.26 -5.95 -1.66
CA SER A 66 -3.11 -6.53 -0.63
C SER A 66 -3.02 -5.67 0.61
N VAL A 67 -4.15 -5.33 1.19
CA VAL A 67 -4.26 -4.43 2.35
C VAL A 67 -5.03 -5.15 3.42
N GLU A 68 -4.43 -5.26 4.60
CA GLU A 68 -5.06 -5.80 5.79
C GLU A 68 -5.48 -4.65 6.68
N THR A 69 -6.74 -4.67 7.12
CA THR A 69 -7.34 -3.68 8.02
C THR A 69 -7.97 -4.37 9.22
N ASP A 70 -8.38 -3.58 10.21
CA ASP A 70 -9.16 -4.06 11.36
C ASP A 70 -10.55 -4.60 10.99
N ILE A 71 -11.10 -4.19 9.85
CA ILE A 71 -12.43 -4.64 9.37
C ILE A 71 -12.38 -5.72 8.29
N GLY A 72 -11.18 -6.10 7.81
CA GLY A 72 -11.02 -7.12 6.78
C GLY A 72 -9.81 -6.92 5.87
N SER A 73 -9.69 -7.77 4.85
CA SER A 73 -8.61 -7.69 3.86
C SER A 73 -9.15 -7.31 2.48
N PHE A 74 -8.45 -6.42 1.79
CA PHE A 74 -8.80 -5.91 0.47
C PHE A 74 -7.65 -6.13 -0.51
N ASN A 75 -7.97 -6.61 -1.70
CA ASN A 75 -6.99 -6.81 -2.76
C ASN A 75 -7.31 -5.89 -3.94
N SER A 76 -6.29 -5.26 -4.51
CA SER A 76 -6.39 -4.41 -5.69
C SER A 76 -5.38 -4.85 -6.74
N VAL A 77 -5.83 -4.92 -7.99
CA VAL A 77 -4.99 -5.17 -9.16
C VAL A 77 -4.87 -3.88 -9.92
N PHE A 78 -3.64 -3.40 -10.13
CA PHE A 78 -3.37 -2.20 -10.91
C PHE A 78 -3.13 -2.63 -12.36
N ASN A 79 -4.11 -2.39 -13.22
CA ASN A 79 -3.92 -2.54 -14.66
C ASN A 79 -3.05 -1.37 -15.14
N ASN A 80 -1.79 -1.67 -15.45
CA ASN A 80 -0.86 -0.74 -16.09
C ASN A 80 -1.18 -0.52 -17.56
#